data_AF-A0A660PET7-F1
#
_entry.id   AF-A0A660PET7-F1
#
_cell.length_a   1.000
_cell.length_b   1.000
_cell.length_c   1.000
_cell.angle_alpha   90.00
_cell.angle_beta   90.00
_cell.angle_gamma   90.00
#
_symmetry.space_group_name_H-M   'P 1'
#
loop_
_entity.id
_entity.type
_entity.pdbx_description
1 polymer ?
#
loop_
_entity_poly.entity_id
_entity_poly.type
_entity_poly.pdbx_seq_one_letter_code
_entity_poly.pdbx_strand_id
1 'polypeptide(L)'
;MKRIFTILLQSLLLVALTFMVAAGQEEKIEETYSVWIGSSYTDFTDYTKKIGEFRNGDDEFLPEFSIDYLSRGINHIFSLNGKYRDENNIIADMSSKIGDGFSADFKYRSMFKQAGQDMLANLETREAGGGKMLTHEILDPGADYYVHRKEIESSFNLRLSKKNNIRLIAAHRTVLQTGTEQHIASSHCFSCHLTSSTATIDKITHQIMAGLQADLGKNTVGYQFGYRIFESEAPVNVADFDDAIHPVFGTKGAEFGSRMIYEDVTLPVGEYPNTEKLSHKLTFKGDAGKSSYGSSISYSKATNKNNDLSSTALSGSAFYATSLADLTRLIARFSVARLDVESTFVDLPLYRDGRPGTPKDFDFTRYSSLNRLDLRGSVEVISRLNKRLTASFSTGIRLVDREYYPADDADATTTFFGQAKVRYRKGMRYSTSVKYRFESSSNPFTSARGLFEARGRSILNPVDGTAFVYYWQREDLRYQDITTVPTQAHILDVTSSWRPNNKVNLNVGFKAK
;
A
#
# COMPACT_ATOMS: atom_id res chain seq x y z
N MET A 1 -9.79 -25.46 -13.71
CA MET A 1 -8.95 -24.49 -14.46
C MET A 1 -8.85 -24.76 -15.96
N LYS A 2 -8.54 -25.98 -16.43
CA LYS A 2 -8.47 -26.30 -17.89
C LYS A 2 -9.69 -25.82 -18.69
N ARG A 3 -10.93 -26.04 -18.22
CA ARG A 3 -12.16 -25.59 -18.90
C ARG A 3 -12.30 -24.06 -19.01
N ILE A 4 -11.86 -23.30 -18.00
CA ILE A 4 -11.93 -21.83 -18.04
C ILE A 4 -10.92 -21.28 -19.05
N PHE A 5 -9.72 -21.86 -19.11
CA PHE A 5 -8.71 -21.49 -20.10
C PHE A 5 -9.17 -21.82 -21.52
N THR A 6 -9.81 -22.97 -21.74
CA THR A 6 -10.38 -23.33 -23.04
C THR A 6 -11.52 -22.39 -23.45
N ILE A 7 -12.39 -22.01 -22.52
CA ILE A 7 -13.48 -21.06 -22.77
C ILE A 7 -12.91 -19.67 -23.07
N LEU A 8 -11.93 -19.18 -22.31
CA LEU A 8 -11.26 -17.90 -22.59
C LEU A 8 -10.56 -17.90 -23.94
N LEU A 9 -9.84 -18.97 -24.29
CA LEU A 9 -9.15 -19.10 -25.57
C LEU A 9 -10.16 -19.15 -26.73
N GLN A 10 -11.27 -19.89 -26.60
CA GLN A 10 -12.34 -19.93 -27.60
C GLN A 10 -13.07 -18.59 -27.71
N SER A 11 -13.30 -17.90 -26.60
CA SER A 11 -13.90 -16.55 -26.58
C SER A 11 -12.98 -15.52 -27.23
N LEU A 12 -11.67 -15.59 -26.96
CA LEU A 12 -10.66 -14.73 -27.57
C LEU A 12 -10.56 -14.99 -29.08
N LEU A 13 -10.65 -16.27 -29.49
CA LEU A 13 -10.68 -16.67 -30.89
C LEU A 13 -11.95 -16.16 -31.59
N LEU A 14 -13.12 -16.24 -30.95
CA LEU A 14 -14.39 -15.73 -31.47
C LEU A 14 -14.42 -14.20 -31.55
N VAL A 15 -13.82 -13.51 -30.59
CA VAL A 15 -13.66 -12.04 -30.62
C VAL A 15 -12.67 -11.64 -31.72
N ALA A 16 -11.54 -12.33 -31.85
CA ALA A 16 -10.60 -12.11 -32.96
C ALA A 16 -11.25 -12.36 -34.33
N LEU A 17 -12.05 -13.43 -34.47
CA LEU A 17 -12.79 -13.75 -35.69
C LEU A 17 -13.88 -12.72 -36.02
N THR A 18 -14.59 -12.18 -35.02
CA THR A 18 -15.60 -11.13 -35.25
C THR A 18 -14.98 -9.78 -35.63
N PHE A 19 -13.78 -9.46 -35.14
CA PHE A 19 -13.02 -8.29 -35.61
C PHE A 19 -12.44 -8.47 -37.01
N MET A 20 -12.06 -9.68 -37.42
CA MET A 20 -11.64 -9.95 -38.80
C MET A 20 -12.80 -9.87 -39.81
N VAL A 21 -14.04 -10.19 -39.41
CA VAL A 21 -15.22 -10.08 -40.29
C VAL A 21 -15.74 -8.64 -40.42
N ALA A 22 -15.45 -7.76 -39.46
CA ALA A 22 -15.83 -6.34 -39.55
C ALA A 22 -14.89 -5.49 -40.43
N ALA A 23 -13.78 -6.07 -40.92
CA ALA A 23 -12.78 -5.42 -41.78
C ALA A 23 -13.11 -5.54 -43.30
N GLY A 24 -14.40 -5.65 -43.65
CA GLY A 24 -14.89 -5.80 -45.02
C GLY A 24 -14.99 -4.51 -45.84
N GLN A 25 -14.04 -3.58 -45.71
CA GLN A 25 -13.85 -2.45 -46.63
C GLN A 25 -12.39 -2.41 -47.05
N GLU A 26 -12.12 -2.05 -48.32
CA GLU A 26 -10.82 -2.00 -49.00
C GLU A 26 -9.80 -1.02 -48.37
N GLU A 27 -9.63 -1.03 -47.06
CA GLU A 27 -8.64 -0.24 -46.34
C GLU A 27 -7.39 -1.07 -46.10
N LYS A 28 -6.22 -0.47 -46.35
CA LYS A 28 -4.92 -1.11 -46.15
C LYS A 28 -4.67 -1.28 -44.65
N ILE A 29 -4.80 -2.50 -44.16
CA ILE A 29 -4.49 -2.89 -42.77
C ILE A 29 -3.02 -3.31 -42.70
N GLU A 30 -2.27 -2.76 -41.75
CA GLU A 30 -0.90 -3.15 -41.42
C GLU A 30 -0.94 -4.08 -40.20
N GLU A 31 -0.42 -5.29 -40.35
CA GLU A 31 -0.32 -6.27 -39.28
C GLU A 31 1.14 -6.56 -38.95
N THR A 32 1.47 -6.56 -37.66
CA THR A 32 2.79 -6.99 -37.15
C THR A 32 2.57 -8.01 -36.06
N TYR A 33 3.29 -9.12 -36.12
CA TYR A 33 3.28 -10.13 -35.07
C TYR A 33 4.70 -10.56 -34.70
N SER A 34 4.87 -10.92 -33.44
CA SER A 34 6.06 -11.60 -32.93
C SER A 34 5.61 -12.73 -32.01
N VAL A 35 6.19 -13.91 -32.21
CA VAL A 35 6.00 -15.06 -31.35
C VAL A 35 7.37 -15.46 -30.85
N TRP A 36 7.51 -15.54 -29.53
CA TRP A 36 8.69 -16.06 -28.87
C TRP A 36 8.30 -17.32 -28.12
N ILE A 37 9.14 -18.34 -28.26
CA ILE A 37 9.03 -19.60 -27.52
C ILE A 37 10.40 -19.83 -26.91
N GLY A 38 10.41 -20.11 -25.63
CA GLY A 38 11.60 -20.47 -24.89
C GLY A 38 11.26 -21.45 -23.80
N SER A 39 12.27 -21.75 -23.00
CA SER A 39 12.10 -22.49 -21.78
C SER A 39 13.08 -21.99 -20.75
N SER A 40 12.77 -22.28 -19.50
CA SER A 40 13.70 -22.05 -18.41
C SER A 40 13.66 -23.21 -17.43
N TYR A 41 14.79 -23.40 -16.77
CA TYR A 41 14.98 -24.36 -15.71
C TYR A 41 15.54 -23.63 -14.50
N THR A 42 15.11 -24.03 -13.31
CA THR A 42 15.64 -23.52 -12.06
C THR A 42 15.83 -24.71 -11.14
N ASP A 43 16.99 -24.74 -10.51
CA ASP A 43 17.37 -25.73 -9.52
C ASP A 43 17.21 -25.10 -8.13
N PHE A 44 16.48 -25.79 -7.26
CA PHE A 44 16.16 -25.36 -5.91
C PHE A 44 16.89 -26.15 -4.81
N THR A 45 17.86 -26.99 -5.17
CA THR A 45 18.62 -27.86 -4.24
C THR A 45 19.27 -27.15 -3.06
N ASP A 46 19.78 -25.92 -3.25
CA ASP A 46 20.53 -25.21 -2.19
C ASP A 46 19.66 -24.24 -1.36
N TYR A 47 18.68 -23.56 -1.95
CA TYR A 47 17.77 -22.64 -1.25
C TYR A 47 16.59 -22.16 -2.13
N THR A 48 15.40 -22.74 -1.94
CA THR A 48 14.17 -22.40 -2.67
C THR A 48 13.83 -20.89 -2.61
N LYS A 49 14.07 -20.23 -1.47
CA LYS A 49 13.45 -18.93 -1.14
C LYS A 49 14.12 -17.68 -1.77
N LYS A 50 15.32 -17.78 -2.36
CA LYS A 50 16.00 -16.62 -3.02
C LYS A 50 15.86 -16.63 -4.54
N ILE A 51 15.99 -17.79 -5.17
CA ILE A 51 15.87 -17.94 -6.62
C ILE A 51 14.39 -18.17 -7.01
N GLY A 52 13.59 -18.70 -6.07
CA GLY A 52 12.17 -19.04 -6.24
C GLY A 52 11.17 -18.01 -5.73
N GLU A 53 11.56 -16.75 -5.43
CA GLU A 53 10.60 -15.74 -4.92
C GLU A 53 9.34 -15.65 -5.80
N PHE A 54 9.48 -15.85 -7.11
CA PHE A 54 8.38 -15.78 -8.09
C PHE A 54 8.03 -17.14 -8.72
N ARG A 55 8.42 -18.25 -8.10
CA ARG A 55 8.15 -19.61 -8.60
C ARG A 55 7.70 -20.51 -7.46
N ASN A 56 6.79 -21.43 -7.76
CA ASN A 56 6.59 -22.57 -6.87
C ASN A 56 7.90 -23.39 -6.93
N GLY A 57 8.48 -23.73 -5.77
CA GLY A 57 9.86 -24.22 -5.63
C GLY A 57 10.10 -25.64 -6.17
N ASP A 58 9.45 -26.00 -7.28
CA ASP A 58 9.54 -27.31 -7.92
C ASP A 58 10.61 -27.27 -9.03
N ASP A 59 11.52 -28.24 -9.02
CA ASP A 59 12.58 -28.39 -10.03
C ASP A 59 11.99 -28.81 -11.38
N GLU A 60 11.44 -27.84 -12.11
CA GLU A 60 10.69 -28.10 -13.33
C GLU A 60 11.22 -27.33 -14.54
N PHE A 61 11.16 -28.01 -15.69
CA PHE A 61 11.32 -27.37 -16.98
C PHE A 61 10.01 -26.67 -17.35
N LEU A 62 10.07 -25.35 -17.52
CA LEU A 62 8.88 -24.55 -17.79
C LEU A 62 8.95 -23.97 -19.21
N PRO A 63 7.97 -24.27 -20.07
CA PRO A 63 7.86 -23.62 -21.36
C PRO A 63 7.41 -22.17 -21.15
N GLU A 64 8.11 -21.25 -21.77
CA GLU A 64 7.75 -19.84 -21.79
C GLU A 64 7.35 -19.45 -23.21
N PHE A 65 6.30 -18.65 -23.35
CA PHE A 65 5.93 -18.09 -24.64
C PHE A 65 5.46 -16.65 -24.51
N SER A 66 5.74 -15.87 -25.56
CA SER A 66 5.27 -14.50 -25.68
C SER A 66 4.65 -14.31 -27.05
N ILE A 67 3.54 -13.59 -27.10
CA ILE A 67 2.86 -13.21 -28.33
C ILE A 67 2.68 -11.69 -28.28
N ASP A 68 3.12 -11.04 -29.34
CA ASP A 68 2.87 -9.64 -29.63
C ASP A 68 2.14 -9.57 -30.96
N TYR A 69 0.98 -8.94 -31.00
CA TYR A 69 0.21 -8.69 -32.21
C TYR A 69 -0.26 -7.25 -32.21
N LEU A 70 -0.08 -6.58 -33.35
CA LEU A 70 -0.52 -5.22 -33.61
C LEU A 70 -1.19 -5.19 -34.97
N SER A 71 -2.45 -4.77 -35.00
CA SER A 71 -3.19 -4.46 -36.22
C SER A 71 -3.51 -2.97 -36.26
N ARG A 72 -3.20 -2.32 -37.38
CA ARG A 72 -3.35 -0.89 -37.57
C ARG A 72 -3.99 -0.61 -38.92
N GLY A 73 -5.14 0.04 -38.89
CA GLY A 73 -5.73 0.70 -40.06
C GLY A 73 -5.78 2.22 -39.88
N ILE A 74 -6.51 2.89 -40.77
CA ILE A 74 -6.64 4.36 -40.77
C ILE A 74 -7.35 4.84 -39.50
N ASN A 75 -8.42 4.15 -39.11
CA ASN A 75 -9.27 4.51 -37.99
C ASN A 75 -9.35 3.42 -36.91
N HIS A 76 -8.44 2.45 -36.90
CA HIS A 76 -8.42 1.44 -35.85
C HIS A 76 -7.00 1.05 -35.47
N ILE A 77 -6.80 0.80 -34.18
CA ILE A 77 -5.58 0.18 -33.65
C ILE A 77 -6.03 -0.90 -32.68
N PHE A 78 -5.55 -2.12 -32.91
CA PHE A 78 -5.71 -3.23 -31.99
C PHE A 78 -4.33 -3.76 -31.60
N SER A 79 -4.10 -3.99 -30.32
CA SER A 79 -2.88 -4.62 -29.83
C SER A 79 -3.22 -5.74 -28.86
N LEU A 80 -2.50 -6.85 -28.98
CA LEU A 80 -2.51 -7.95 -28.02
C LEU A 80 -1.06 -8.26 -27.65
N ASN A 81 -0.73 -8.17 -26.37
CA ASN A 81 0.52 -8.66 -25.81
C ASN A 81 0.17 -9.74 -24.78
N GLY A 82 0.87 -10.85 -24.81
CA GLY A 82 0.72 -11.91 -23.83
C GLY A 82 2.06 -12.55 -23.55
N LYS A 83 2.41 -12.69 -22.28
CA LYS A 83 3.57 -13.44 -21.82
C LYS A 83 3.13 -14.48 -20.82
N TYR A 84 3.39 -15.73 -21.15
CA TYR A 84 3.24 -16.87 -20.26
C TYR A 84 4.63 -17.34 -19.83
N ARG A 85 4.84 -17.43 -18.51
CA ARG A 85 6.04 -18.04 -17.94
C ARG A 85 5.72 -19.39 -17.31
N ASP A 86 4.62 -19.44 -16.55
CA ASP A 86 4.05 -20.63 -15.93
C ASP A 86 2.59 -20.34 -15.56
N GLU A 87 1.88 -21.34 -15.01
CA GLU A 87 0.46 -21.19 -14.65
C GLU A 87 0.18 -20.11 -13.60
N ASN A 88 1.19 -19.76 -12.80
CA ASN A 88 1.09 -18.78 -11.74
C ASN A 88 1.64 -17.40 -12.13
N ASN A 89 2.35 -17.30 -13.27
CA ASN A 89 2.97 -16.09 -13.79
C ASN A 89 2.58 -15.85 -15.24
N ILE A 90 1.50 -15.08 -15.43
CA ILE A 90 0.90 -14.77 -16.72
C ILE A 90 0.62 -13.28 -16.79
N ILE A 91 0.98 -12.65 -17.91
CA ILE A 91 0.62 -11.27 -18.22
C ILE A 91 -0.06 -11.28 -19.58
N ALA A 92 -1.22 -10.65 -19.69
CA ALA A 92 -1.86 -10.40 -20.96
C ALA A 92 -2.49 -9.00 -20.96
N ASP A 93 -2.26 -8.28 -22.04
CA ASP A 93 -2.78 -6.95 -22.28
C ASP A 93 -3.42 -6.93 -23.68
N MET A 94 -4.67 -6.48 -23.76
CA MET A 94 -5.38 -6.27 -25.01
C MET A 94 -5.89 -4.84 -25.04
N SER A 95 -5.62 -4.11 -26.12
CA SER A 95 -6.16 -2.77 -26.33
C SER A 95 -6.78 -2.66 -27.71
N SER A 96 -7.92 -1.96 -27.78
CA SER A 96 -8.61 -1.66 -29.03
C SER A 96 -9.02 -0.20 -29.02
N LYS A 97 -8.75 0.50 -30.11
CA LYS A 97 -9.13 1.89 -30.31
C LYS A 97 -9.74 2.05 -31.68
N ILE A 98 -10.97 2.56 -31.72
CA ILE A 98 -11.71 2.82 -32.97
C ILE A 98 -11.90 4.34 -33.08
N GLY A 99 -11.12 4.93 -33.98
CA GLY A 99 -11.00 6.36 -34.21
C GLY A 99 -10.68 7.11 -32.93
N ASP A 100 -11.39 8.19 -32.72
CA ASP A 100 -11.40 9.01 -31.51
C ASP A 100 -12.68 8.81 -30.68
N GLY A 101 -13.54 7.87 -31.09
CA GLY A 101 -14.86 7.60 -30.52
C GLY A 101 -14.85 6.55 -29.42
N PHE A 102 -14.01 5.51 -29.53
CA PHE A 102 -14.03 4.39 -28.60
C PHE A 102 -12.63 3.87 -28.30
N SER A 103 -12.36 3.55 -27.03
CA SER A 103 -11.24 2.69 -26.66
C SER A 103 -11.64 1.68 -25.58
N ALA A 104 -11.07 0.50 -25.66
CA ALA A 104 -11.19 -0.56 -24.66
C ALA A 104 -9.81 -1.13 -24.34
N ASP A 105 -9.55 -1.33 -23.06
CA ASP A 105 -8.32 -1.90 -22.54
C ASP A 105 -8.68 -3.05 -21.59
N PHE A 106 -8.04 -4.20 -21.76
CA PHE A 106 -8.21 -5.37 -20.92
C PHE A 106 -6.84 -5.85 -20.48
N LYS A 107 -6.71 -6.17 -19.19
CA LYS A 107 -5.47 -6.68 -18.63
C LYS A 107 -5.76 -7.87 -17.75
N TYR A 108 -4.92 -8.88 -17.85
CA TYR A 108 -4.86 -10.00 -16.95
C TYR A 108 -3.44 -10.14 -16.42
N ARG A 109 -3.32 -10.33 -15.10
CA ARG A 109 -2.04 -10.56 -14.44
C ARG A 109 -2.20 -11.62 -13.38
N SER A 110 -1.47 -12.71 -13.54
CA SER A 110 -1.26 -13.75 -12.54
C SER A 110 0.17 -13.59 -12.04
N MET A 111 0.36 -13.51 -10.73
CA MET A 111 1.69 -13.40 -10.12
C MET A 111 1.75 -14.22 -8.84
N PHE A 112 2.73 -15.11 -8.77
CA PHE A 112 3.08 -15.83 -7.56
C PHE A 112 4.18 -15.09 -6.81
N LYS A 113 4.08 -15.09 -5.48
CA LYS A 113 5.17 -14.62 -4.63
C LYS A 113 5.30 -15.50 -3.39
N GLN A 114 6.46 -16.06 -3.14
CA GLN A 114 6.80 -16.64 -1.85
C GLN A 114 7.17 -15.55 -0.84
N ALA A 115 6.69 -15.70 0.39
CA ALA A 115 7.13 -14.94 1.54
C ALA A 115 8.02 -15.83 2.41
N GLY A 116 9.16 -15.31 2.85
CA GLY A 116 9.97 -16.00 3.85
C GLY A 116 9.24 -16.10 5.19
N GLN A 117 9.60 -17.09 6.00
CA GLN A 117 9.17 -17.20 7.39
C GLN A 117 10.11 -16.35 8.26
N ASP A 118 9.55 -15.48 9.10
CA ASP A 118 10.29 -14.85 10.18
C ASP A 118 10.49 -15.89 11.29
N MET A 119 11.75 -16.14 11.63
CA MET A 119 12.10 -17.13 12.65
C MET A 119 11.96 -16.57 14.07
N LEU A 120 11.64 -15.28 14.24
CA LEU A 120 11.48 -14.59 15.54
C LEU A 120 12.71 -14.65 16.47
N ALA A 121 13.80 -15.27 16.04
CA ALA A 121 15.02 -15.48 16.83
C ALA A 121 15.68 -14.17 17.28
N ASN A 122 15.43 -13.06 16.59
CA ASN A 122 15.91 -11.74 16.97
C ASN A 122 15.14 -11.12 18.16
N LEU A 123 14.03 -11.73 18.58
CA LEU A 123 13.21 -11.25 19.69
C LEU A 123 13.61 -11.86 21.04
N GLU A 124 14.39 -12.96 21.03
CA GLU A 124 14.91 -13.59 22.25
C GLU A 124 15.85 -12.64 23.00
N THR A 125 15.30 -11.84 23.91
CA THR A 125 16.07 -10.99 24.80
C THR A 125 15.58 -11.21 26.22
N ARG A 126 16.48 -11.67 27.07
CA ARG A 126 16.25 -11.72 28.52
C ARG A 126 16.82 -10.45 29.12
N GLU A 127 16.00 -9.66 29.80
CA GLU A 127 16.52 -8.58 30.63
C GLU A 127 17.41 -9.20 31.72
N ALA A 128 18.71 -8.92 31.67
CA ALA A 128 19.68 -9.37 32.67
C ALA A 128 19.24 -8.84 34.05
N GLY A 129 18.88 -9.75 34.96
CA GLY A 129 18.40 -9.39 36.31
C GLY A 129 16.95 -9.72 36.64
N GLY A 130 16.26 -10.55 35.82
CA GLY A 130 14.91 -11.05 36.14
C GLY A 130 13.77 -10.16 35.66
N GLY A 131 14.02 -9.37 34.61
CA GLY A 131 12.98 -8.60 33.92
C GLY A 131 12.22 -9.42 32.88
N LYS A 132 11.38 -8.76 32.07
CA LYS A 132 10.40 -9.38 31.15
C LYS A 132 11.04 -10.52 30.34
N MET A 133 10.39 -11.67 30.30
CA MET A 133 10.80 -12.80 29.44
C MET A 133 10.02 -12.70 28.14
N LEU A 134 10.71 -12.63 27.01
CA LEU A 134 10.11 -12.84 25.70
C LEU A 134 10.53 -14.22 25.19
N THR A 135 9.55 -15.09 25.03
CA THR A 135 9.70 -16.40 24.41
C THR A 135 8.92 -16.41 23.10
N HIS A 136 9.29 -17.33 22.20
CA HIS A 136 8.55 -17.51 20.97
C HIS A 136 8.40 -18.99 20.65
N GLU A 137 7.33 -19.30 19.94
CA GLU A 137 7.05 -20.62 19.40
C GLU A 137 6.63 -20.48 17.94
N ILE A 138 7.16 -21.35 17.08
CA ILE A 138 6.76 -21.46 15.69
C ILE A 138 5.97 -22.76 15.56
N LEU A 139 4.65 -22.65 15.38
CA LEU A 139 3.76 -23.81 15.32
C LEU A 139 3.90 -24.59 14.00
N ASP A 140 4.44 -23.93 12.98
CA ASP A 140 4.60 -24.42 11.61
C ASP A 140 6.05 -24.23 11.11
N PRO A 141 7.05 -24.89 11.73
CA PRO A 141 8.45 -24.70 11.37
C PRO A 141 8.73 -25.14 9.94
N GLY A 142 9.35 -24.26 9.16
CA GLY A 142 9.68 -24.53 7.77
C GLY A 142 8.53 -24.29 6.79
N ALA A 143 7.40 -23.70 7.24
CA ALA A 143 6.30 -23.33 6.36
C ALA A 143 6.77 -22.43 5.20
N ASP A 144 6.22 -22.70 4.02
CA ASP A 144 6.41 -21.90 2.82
C ASP A 144 5.18 -21.03 2.59
N TYR A 145 5.26 -19.81 3.10
CA TYR A 145 4.21 -18.81 2.88
C TYR A 145 4.26 -18.31 1.45
N TYR A 146 3.09 -18.09 0.85
CA TYR A 146 3.01 -17.52 -0.48
C TYR A 146 1.70 -16.78 -0.71
N VAL A 147 1.74 -15.87 -1.67
CA VAL A 147 0.56 -15.17 -2.17
C VAL A 147 0.50 -15.35 -3.67
N HIS A 148 -0.55 -16.02 -4.15
CA HIS A 148 -0.91 -16.03 -5.56
C HIS A 148 -1.93 -14.95 -5.84
N ARG A 149 -1.56 -13.95 -6.63
CA ARG A 149 -2.42 -12.83 -6.99
C ARG A 149 -2.85 -12.93 -8.45
N LYS A 150 -4.16 -12.93 -8.69
CA LYS A 150 -4.76 -12.79 -10.03
C LYS A 150 -5.50 -11.46 -10.11
N GLU A 151 -5.25 -10.70 -11.16
CA GLU A 151 -5.84 -9.40 -11.39
C GLU A 151 -6.41 -9.33 -12.80
N ILE A 152 -7.65 -8.86 -12.89
CA ILE A 152 -8.35 -8.58 -14.13
C ILE A 152 -8.71 -7.10 -14.11
N GLU A 153 -8.31 -6.35 -15.13
CA GLU A 153 -8.70 -4.96 -15.33
C GLU A 153 -9.38 -4.81 -16.68
N SER A 154 -10.48 -4.07 -16.72
CA SER A 154 -11.16 -3.67 -17.95
C SER A 154 -11.45 -2.19 -17.89
N SER A 155 -11.20 -1.46 -18.97
CA SER A 155 -11.48 -0.03 -19.07
C SER A 155 -12.08 0.29 -20.42
N PHE A 156 -13.12 1.11 -20.42
CA PHE A 156 -13.84 1.55 -21.61
C PHE A 156 -13.94 3.07 -21.61
N ASN A 157 -13.67 3.67 -22.76
CA ASN A 157 -13.80 5.11 -22.98
C ASN A 157 -14.65 5.32 -24.24
N LEU A 158 -15.82 5.91 -24.07
CA LEU A 158 -16.74 6.20 -25.16
C LEU A 158 -16.93 7.71 -25.26
N ARG A 159 -16.60 8.31 -26.40
CA ARG A 159 -16.85 9.71 -26.66
C ARG A 159 -18.27 9.91 -27.17
N LEU A 160 -19.10 10.51 -26.33
CA LEU A 160 -20.50 10.83 -26.59
C LEU A 160 -20.69 12.05 -27.49
N SER A 161 -19.78 13.02 -27.45
CA SER A 161 -19.88 14.25 -28.27
C SER A 161 -18.50 14.73 -28.74
N LYS A 162 -18.37 15.03 -30.04
CA LYS A 162 -17.14 15.58 -30.62
C LYS A 162 -16.92 17.05 -30.23
N LYS A 163 -17.98 17.86 -30.18
CA LYS A 163 -17.90 19.33 -30.00
C LYS A 163 -17.22 19.72 -28.69
N ASN A 164 -17.57 19.04 -27.59
CA ASN A 164 -17.04 19.29 -26.25
C ASN A 164 -16.23 18.09 -25.72
N ASN A 165 -15.82 17.17 -26.61
CA ASN A 165 -15.09 15.94 -26.28
C ASN A 165 -15.67 15.21 -25.04
N ILE A 166 -17.00 15.09 -24.95
CA ILE A 166 -17.66 14.47 -23.80
C ILE A 166 -17.38 12.98 -23.85
N ARG A 167 -16.80 12.43 -22.78
CA ARG A 167 -16.39 11.02 -22.67
C ARG A 167 -17.05 10.37 -21.46
N LEU A 168 -17.67 9.23 -21.69
CA LEU A 168 -18.04 8.26 -20.67
C LEU A 168 -16.86 7.33 -20.43
N ILE A 169 -16.52 7.14 -19.16
CA ILE A 169 -15.44 6.26 -18.72
C ILE A 169 -16.08 5.21 -17.81
N ALA A 170 -15.84 3.93 -18.10
CA ALA A 170 -16.22 2.83 -17.23
C ALA A 170 -15.01 1.93 -17.03
N ALA A 171 -14.72 1.54 -15.80
CA ALA A 171 -13.63 0.63 -15.49
C ALA A 171 -14.05 -0.39 -14.43
N HIS A 172 -13.50 -1.58 -14.54
CA HIS A 172 -13.70 -2.69 -13.65
C HIS A 172 -12.34 -3.29 -13.28
N ARG A 173 -12.17 -3.67 -12.02
CA ARG A 173 -10.98 -4.34 -11.53
C ARG A 173 -11.38 -5.42 -10.52
N THR A 174 -10.89 -6.63 -10.74
CA THR A 174 -10.97 -7.73 -9.77
C THR A 174 -9.57 -8.13 -9.36
N VAL A 175 -9.36 -8.36 -8.06
CA VAL A 175 -8.14 -8.94 -7.52
C VAL A 175 -8.53 -10.14 -6.66
N LEU A 176 -7.99 -11.31 -7.01
CA LEU A 176 -8.09 -12.54 -6.22
C LEU A 176 -6.72 -12.80 -5.61
N GLN A 177 -6.67 -13.09 -4.32
CA GLN A 177 -5.45 -13.51 -3.64
C GLN A 177 -5.70 -14.80 -2.89
N THR A 178 -4.90 -15.82 -3.15
CA THR A 178 -4.96 -17.10 -2.46
C THR A 178 -3.57 -17.51 -1.96
N GLY A 179 -3.49 -18.26 -0.87
CA GLY A 179 -2.23 -18.81 -0.37
C GLY A 179 -2.17 -18.85 1.15
N THR A 180 -0.99 -18.58 1.70
CA THR A 180 -0.71 -18.64 3.14
C THR A 180 0.20 -17.49 3.56
N GLU A 181 0.01 -16.99 4.78
CA GLU A 181 0.88 -15.99 5.41
C GLU A 181 1.19 -16.37 6.85
N GLN A 182 2.25 -15.80 7.39
CA GLN A 182 2.59 -15.90 8.80
C GLN A 182 1.74 -14.93 9.61
N HIS A 183 1.03 -15.45 10.61
CA HIS A 183 0.40 -14.66 11.66
C HIS A 183 1.19 -14.81 12.94
N ILE A 184 1.37 -13.70 13.65
CA ILE A 184 2.06 -13.68 14.94
C ILE A 184 1.06 -13.15 15.97
N ALA A 185 0.74 -13.97 16.95
CA ALA A 185 -0.05 -13.59 18.11
C ALA A 185 0.87 -13.38 19.31
N SER A 186 0.45 -12.51 20.22
CA SER A 186 1.13 -12.29 21.50
C SER A 186 0.13 -12.55 22.61
N SER A 187 0.48 -13.42 23.56
CA SER A 187 -0.39 -13.73 24.70
C SER A 187 -0.35 -12.60 25.74
N HIS A 188 0.73 -12.50 26.52
CA HIS A 188 0.78 -11.68 27.74
C HIS A 188 1.99 -10.74 27.79
N CYS A 189 1.80 -9.45 28.08
CA CYS A 189 2.88 -8.45 28.03
C CYS A 189 3.98 -8.56 29.12
N PHE A 190 3.79 -9.39 30.15
CA PHE A 190 4.78 -9.57 31.24
C PHE A 190 5.75 -10.72 30.93
N SER A 191 5.23 -11.83 30.42
CA SER A 191 5.96 -12.96 29.85
C SER A 191 5.46 -13.12 28.41
N CYS A 192 5.99 -12.30 27.50
CA CYS A 192 5.54 -12.25 26.12
C CYS A 192 5.86 -13.59 25.48
N HIS A 193 4.87 -14.47 25.38
CA HIS A 193 4.95 -15.61 24.51
C HIS A 193 4.37 -15.20 23.15
N LEU A 194 5.22 -15.22 22.13
CA LEU A 194 4.82 -14.99 20.74
C LEU A 194 4.62 -16.32 20.05
N THR A 195 3.44 -16.54 19.50
CA THR A 195 3.15 -17.72 18.70
C THR A 195 3.05 -17.32 17.23
N SER A 196 3.82 -17.99 16.39
CA SER A 196 3.71 -17.90 14.94
C SER A 196 2.89 -19.07 14.41
N SER A 197 1.93 -18.78 13.53
CA SER A 197 1.11 -19.78 12.85
C SER A 197 0.87 -19.45 11.38
N THR A 198 0.56 -20.48 10.60
CA THR A 198 0.06 -20.31 9.23
C THR A 198 -1.38 -19.81 9.28
N ALA A 199 -1.65 -18.71 8.57
CA ALA A 199 -2.99 -18.27 8.24
C ALA A 199 -3.25 -18.43 6.74
N THR A 200 -4.44 -18.92 6.39
CA THR A 200 -4.89 -19.01 5.00
C THR A 200 -5.21 -17.63 4.46
N ILE A 201 -4.88 -17.40 3.21
CA ILE A 201 -5.31 -16.24 2.43
C ILE A 201 -6.35 -16.73 1.42
N ASP A 202 -7.53 -16.14 1.48
CA ASP A 202 -8.53 -16.19 0.42
C ASP A 202 -9.27 -14.84 0.39
N LYS A 203 -8.78 -13.94 -0.46
CA LYS A 203 -9.19 -12.52 -0.47
C LYS A 203 -9.66 -12.16 -1.86
N ILE A 204 -10.83 -11.54 -1.94
CA ILE A 204 -11.42 -11.05 -3.19
C ILE A 204 -11.64 -9.55 -3.06
N THR A 205 -11.20 -8.80 -4.07
CA THR A 205 -11.53 -7.38 -4.20
C THR A 205 -12.19 -7.14 -5.54
N HIS A 206 -13.40 -6.58 -5.51
CA HIS A 206 -14.08 -6.08 -6.70
C HIS A 206 -14.15 -4.57 -6.67
N GLN A 207 -13.86 -3.93 -7.79
CA GLN A 207 -13.93 -2.48 -7.92
C GLN A 207 -14.57 -2.12 -9.26
N ILE A 208 -15.57 -1.24 -9.21
CA ILE A 208 -16.17 -0.61 -10.38
C ILE A 208 -15.98 0.90 -10.30
N MET A 209 -15.81 1.52 -11.46
CA MET A 209 -15.68 2.95 -11.62
C MET A 209 -16.47 3.39 -12.83
N ALA A 210 -17.20 4.49 -12.70
CA ALA A 210 -17.93 5.13 -13.79
C ALA A 210 -17.73 6.64 -13.70
N GLY A 211 -17.56 7.31 -14.84
CA GLY A 211 -17.28 8.74 -14.84
C GLY A 211 -17.59 9.41 -16.17
N LEU A 212 -17.67 10.73 -16.10
CA LEU A 212 -17.85 11.60 -17.25
C LEU A 212 -16.72 12.63 -17.27
N GLN A 213 -16.20 12.92 -18.45
CA GLN A 213 -15.24 13.99 -18.67
C GLN A 213 -15.71 14.84 -19.85
N ALA A 214 -15.59 16.16 -19.74
CA ALA A 214 -15.95 17.09 -20.82
C ALA A 214 -14.93 18.22 -20.93
N ASP A 215 -14.64 18.62 -22.16
CA ASP A 215 -13.82 19.79 -22.48
C ASP A 215 -14.74 21.00 -22.70
N LEU A 216 -14.56 22.02 -21.87
CA LEU A 216 -15.25 23.31 -21.88
C LEU A 216 -14.27 24.41 -22.33
N GLY A 217 -13.99 24.43 -23.64
CA GLY A 217 -13.01 25.34 -24.23
C GLY A 217 -11.58 25.01 -23.81
N LYS A 218 -10.95 25.88 -23.01
CA LYS A 218 -9.59 25.66 -22.46
C LYS A 218 -9.57 24.87 -21.15
N ASN A 219 -10.73 24.44 -20.69
CA ASN A 219 -10.91 23.73 -19.43
C ASN A 219 -11.41 22.32 -19.68
N THR A 220 -11.09 21.41 -18.77
CA THR A 220 -11.68 20.07 -18.71
C THR A 220 -12.23 19.86 -17.31
N VAL A 221 -13.47 19.38 -17.23
CA VAL A 221 -14.11 18.94 -15.99
C VAL A 221 -14.30 17.44 -16.06
N GLY A 222 -14.06 16.73 -14.96
CA GLY A 222 -14.33 15.30 -14.86
C GLY A 222 -14.94 14.92 -13.52
N TYR A 223 -15.96 14.07 -13.56
CA TYR A 223 -16.55 13.46 -12.38
C TYR A 223 -16.38 11.94 -12.47
N GLN A 224 -16.09 11.31 -11.33
CA GLN A 224 -15.91 9.87 -11.24
C GLN A 224 -16.54 9.34 -9.95
N PHE A 225 -17.38 8.33 -10.10
CA PHE A 225 -17.88 7.47 -9.05
C PHE A 225 -17.03 6.20 -8.99
N GLY A 226 -16.77 5.69 -7.79
CA GLY A 226 -16.11 4.41 -7.58
C GLY A 226 -16.71 3.65 -6.41
N TYR A 227 -16.92 2.35 -6.60
CA TYR A 227 -17.39 1.43 -5.58
C TYR A 227 -16.45 0.23 -5.52
N ARG A 228 -16.05 -0.15 -4.31
CA ARG A 228 -15.13 -1.26 -4.05
C ARG A 228 -15.68 -2.13 -2.93
N ILE A 229 -15.60 -3.44 -3.11
CA ILE A 229 -15.82 -4.44 -2.05
C ILE A 229 -14.52 -5.19 -1.86
N PHE A 230 -14.19 -5.50 -0.61
CA PHE A 230 -13.16 -6.46 -0.22
C PHE A 230 -13.82 -7.51 0.68
N GLU A 231 -13.62 -8.77 0.35
CA GLU A 231 -14.13 -9.93 1.09
C GLU A 231 -12.97 -10.88 1.39
N SER A 232 -13.00 -11.47 2.57
CA SER A 232 -12.09 -12.54 2.98
C SER A 232 -12.91 -13.78 3.31
N GLU A 233 -12.73 -14.85 2.53
CA GLU A 233 -13.36 -16.16 2.76
C GLU A 233 -12.42 -17.12 3.51
N ALA A 234 -11.23 -16.65 3.87
CA ALA A 234 -10.28 -17.41 4.66
C ALA A 234 -10.91 -17.82 6.02
N PRO A 235 -10.67 -19.07 6.48
CA PRO A 235 -10.99 -19.46 7.84
C PRO A 235 -10.37 -18.50 8.86
N VAL A 236 -11.12 -18.19 9.92
CA VAL A 236 -10.62 -17.34 11.00
C VAL A 236 -9.48 -18.06 11.70
N ASN A 237 -8.32 -17.40 11.79
CA ASN A 237 -7.18 -17.91 12.53
C ASN A 237 -7.46 -17.82 14.04
N VAL A 238 -6.91 -18.73 14.82
CA VAL A 238 -7.07 -18.74 16.27
C VAL A 238 -5.71 -18.71 16.96
N ALA A 239 -5.66 -18.11 18.13
CA ALA A 239 -4.50 -18.18 19.02
C ALA A 239 -4.93 -18.68 20.39
N ASP A 240 -4.08 -19.51 20.98
CA ASP A 240 -4.22 -19.95 22.35
C ASP A 240 -3.60 -18.89 23.28
N PHE A 241 -4.40 -18.41 24.22
CA PHE A 241 -3.95 -17.51 25.27
C PHE A 241 -3.66 -18.33 26.52
N ASP A 242 -2.36 -18.47 26.80
CA ASP A 242 -1.85 -19.23 27.95
C ASP A 242 -2.47 -18.78 29.28
N ASP A 243 -2.38 -19.64 30.30
CA ASP A 243 -2.67 -19.27 31.68
C ASP A 243 -1.82 -18.07 32.15
N ALA A 244 -2.42 -17.17 32.94
CA ALA A 244 -1.73 -16.02 33.49
C ALA A 244 -0.93 -16.42 34.75
N ILE A 245 0.33 -16.83 34.56
CA ILE A 245 1.18 -17.31 35.65
C ILE A 245 2.04 -16.17 36.24
N HIS A 246 2.18 -16.15 37.57
CA HIS A 246 3.08 -15.18 38.21
C HIS A 246 4.54 -15.48 37.82
N PRO A 247 5.26 -14.51 37.22
CA PRO A 247 6.60 -14.69 36.65
C PRO A 247 7.69 -15.12 37.64
N VAL A 248 7.55 -14.73 38.91
CA VAL A 248 8.52 -15.05 39.98
C VAL A 248 8.11 -16.29 40.78
N PHE A 249 6.81 -16.57 40.88
CA PHE A 249 6.29 -17.59 41.79
C PHE A 249 5.81 -18.84 41.04
N GLY A 250 5.70 -18.80 39.71
CA GLY A 250 5.28 -19.93 38.88
C GLY A 250 3.87 -20.43 39.20
N THR A 251 3.06 -19.65 39.92
CA THR A 251 1.73 -20.04 40.40
C THR A 251 0.65 -19.16 39.79
N LYS A 252 -0.55 -19.73 39.64
CA LYS A 252 -1.80 -19.02 39.32
C LYS A 252 -2.22 -18.17 40.52
N GLY A 253 -1.46 -17.11 40.82
CA GLY A 253 -1.79 -16.20 41.92
C GLY A 253 -3.17 -15.57 41.65
N ALA A 254 -4.06 -15.57 42.66
CA ALA A 254 -5.41 -15.01 42.56
C ALA A 254 -5.45 -13.54 42.08
N GLU A 255 -4.31 -12.84 42.17
CA GLU A 255 -4.12 -11.45 41.76
C GLU A 255 -3.94 -11.27 40.24
N PHE A 256 -3.46 -12.28 39.51
CA PHE A 256 -3.22 -12.20 38.06
C PHE A 256 -4.45 -12.56 37.22
N GLY A 257 -5.14 -13.66 37.53
CA GLY A 257 -6.34 -14.11 36.80
C GLY A 257 -7.61 -13.27 37.02
N SER A 258 -7.50 -12.05 37.56
CA SER A 258 -8.58 -11.03 37.54
C SER A 258 -8.24 -9.82 36.68
N ARG A 259 -7.03 -9.78 36.11
CA ARG A 259 -6.47 -8.64 35.36
C ARG A 259 -6.35 -8.91 33.86
N MET A 260 -6.60 -10.16 33.44
CA MET A 260 -6.46 -10.60 32.07
C MET A 260 -7.82 -10.66 31.41
N ILE A 261 -7.92 -10.07 30.22
CA ILE A 261 -9.13 -10.12 29.39
C ILE A 261 -9.32 -11.56 28.85
N TYR A 262 -8.21 -12.26 28.62
CA TYR A 262 -8.15 -13.61 28.08
C TYR A 262 -7.17 -14.46 28.91
N GLU A 263 -7.59 -15.65 29.35
CA GLU A 263 -6.80 -16.61 30.11
C GLU A 263 -7.34 -18.02 29.83
N ASP A 264 -6.46 -18.98 29.54
CA ASP A 264 -6.79 -20.39 29.25
C ASP A 264 -7.90 -20.52 28.19
N VAL A 265 -7.75 -19.76 27.10
CA VAL A 265 -8.79 -19.64 26.07
C VAL A 265 -8.19 -19.52 24.67
N THR A 266 -8.82 -20.22 23.72
CA THR A 266 -8.54 -20.08 22.30
C THR A 266 -9.47 -19.03 21.70
N LEU A 267 -8.93 -18.00 21.06
CA LEU A 267 -9.71 -16.89 20.51
C LEU A 267 -9.37 -16.60 19.05
N PRO A 268 -10.33 -16.08 18.27
CA PRO A 268 -10.09 -15.62 16.92
C PRO A 268 -9.13 -14.43 16.90
N VAL A 269 -8.15 -14.47 16.00
CA VAL A 269 -7.13 -13.43 15.83
C VAL A 269 -6.87 -13.16 14.35
N GLY A 270 -6.40 -11.94 14.04
CA GLY A 270 -5.91 -11.60 12.70
C GLY A 270 -6.97 -11.65 11.58
N GLU A 271 -8.26 -11.57 11.93
CA GLU A 271 -9.34 -11.62 10.95
C GLU A 271 -9.29 -10.41 10.01
N TYR A 272 -9.39 -10.67 8.70
CA TYR A 272 -9.57 -9.63 7.70
C TYR A 272 -11.03 -9.22 7.62
N PRO A 273 -11.39 -7.96 7.92
CA PRO A 273 -12.78 -7.55 7.86
C PRO A 273 -13.26 -7.48 6.42
N ASN A 274 -14.51 -7.89 6.19
CA ASN A 274 -15.19 -7.58 4.94
C ASN A 274 -15.46 -6.08 4.90
N THR A 275 -15.08 -5.40 3.82
CA THR A 275 -15.23 -3.95 3.72
C THR A 275 -15.86 -3.52 2.41
N GLU A 276 -16.64 -2.46 2.47
CA GLU A 276 -17.09 -1.74 1.30
C GLU A 276 -16.57 -0.31 1.31
N LYS A 277 -16.33 0.25 0.13
CA LYS A 277 -15.88 1.62 -0.03
C LYS A 277 -16.58 2.28 -1.21
N LEU A 278 -17.19 3.41 -0.93
CA LEU A 278 -17.80 4.29 -1.92
C LEU A 278 -16.96 5.57 -2.05
N SER A 279 -16.81 6.07 -3.28
CA SER A 279 -16.00 7.26 -3.55
C SER A 279 -16.54 8.12 -4.68
N HIS A 280 -16.39 9.42 -4.52
CA HIS A 280 -16.66 10.45 -5.52
C HIS A 280 -15.42 11.28 -5.74
N LYS A 281 -15.12 11.62 -6.98
CA LYS A 281 -14.00 12.48 -7.35
C LYS A 281 -14.42 13.48 -8.40
N LEU A 282 -14.21 14.76 -8.11
CA LEU A 282 -14.31 15.84 -9.07
C LEU A 282 -12.90 16.27 -9.47
N THR A 283 -12.70 16.55 -10.74
CA THR A 283 -11.44 17.04 -11.31
C THR A 283 -11.70 18.22 -12.22
N PHE A 284 -10.79 19.19 -12.17
CA PHE A 284 -10.81 20.36 -13.01
C PHE A 284 -9.38 20.64 -13.48
N LYS A 285 -9.19 20.93 -14.76
CA LYS A 285 -7.89 21.35 -15.30
C LYS A 285 -8.09 22.36 -16.42
N GLY A 286 -7.10 23.19 -16.66
CA GLY A 286 -7.16 24.13 -17.78
C GLY A 286 -5.90 24.96 -17.92
N ASP A 287 -5.91 25.78 -18.97
CA ASP A 287 -4.81 26.66 -19.32
C ASP A 287 -5.26 28.14 -19.36
N ALA A 288 -4.47 29.01 -18.75
CA ALA A 288 -4.65 30.46 -18.73
C ALA A 288 -3.36 31.16 -19.21
N GLY A 289 -3.31 31.48 -20.50
CA GLY A 289 -2.15 32.11 -21.13
C GLY A 289 -0.93 31.18 -21.13
N LYS A 290 0.18 31.61 -20.51
CA LYS A 290 1.39 30.77 -20.31
C LYS A 290 1.30 29.88 -19.06
N SER A 291 0.13 29.79 -18.43
CA SER A 291 -0.07 29.07 -17.18
C SER A 291 -1.01 27.88 -17.36
N SER A 292 -0.81 26.83 -16.57
CA SER A 292 -1.72 25.70 -16.47
C SER A 292 -2.06 25.43 -15.01
N TYR A 293 -3.27 24.96 -14.77
CA TYR A 293 -3.73 24.59 -13.44
C TYR A 293 -4.51 23.29 -13.48
N GLY A 294 -4.61 22.67 -12.32
CA GLY A 294 -5.55 21.59 -12.10
C GLY A 294 -5.85 21.42 -10.63
N SER A 295 -7.05 20.92 -10.35
CA SER A 295 -7.49 20.58 -9.01
C SER A 295 -8.32 19.30 -9.02
N SER A 296 -8.39 18.67 -7.87
CA SER A 296 -9.31 17.57 -7.61
C SER A 296 -9.80 17.59 -6.19
N ILE A 297 -11.05 17.19 -5.99
CA ILE A 297 -11.67 16.98 -4.68
C ILE A 297 -12.25 15.58 -4.68
N SER A 298 -11.99 14.80 -3.64
CA SER A 298 -12.51 13.45 -3.52
C SER A 298 -13.07 13.23 -2.13
N TYR A 299 -14.25 12.62 -2.07
CA TYR A 299 -14.88 12.11 -0.85
C TYR A 299 -14.94 10.59 -0.93
N SER A 300 -14.68 9.90 0.17
CA SER A 300 -14.94 8.46 0.25
C SER A 300 -15.37 8.04 1.65
N LYS A 301 -16.27 7.06 1.72
CA LYS A 301 -16.64 6.35 2.94
C LYS A 301 -16.26 4.88 2.80
N ALA A 302 -15.59 4.33 3.79
CA ALA A 302 -15.33 2.89 3.89
C ALA A 302 -15.99 2.35 5.16
N THR A 303 -16.70 1.23 5.03
CA THR A 303 -17.45 0.60 6.12
C THR A 303 -16.94 -0.83 6.29
N ASN A 304 -16.70 -1.22 7.54
CA ASN A 304 -16.47 -2.61 7.92
C ASN A 304 -17.83 -3.30 8.07
N LYS A 305 -18.07 -4.36 7.30
CA LYS A 305 -19.33 -5.11 7.31
C LYS A 305 -19.47 -6.06 8.49
N ASN A 306 -18.38 -6.35 9.22
CA ASN A 306 -18.42 -7.24 10.36
C ASN A 306 -18.95 -6.54 11.62
N ASN A 307 -18.78 -5.22 11.73
CA ASN A 307 -19.12 -4.45 12.94
C ASN A 307 -19.64 -3.03 12.68
N ASP A 308 -19.98 -2.71 11.43
CA ASP A 308 -20.50 -1.42 10.96
C ASP A 308 -19.62 -0.20 11.21
N LEU A 309 -18.39 -0.37 11.71
CA LEU A 309 -17.45 0.73 11.92
C LEU A 309 -17.09 1.39 10.59
N SER A 310 -17.22 2.72 10.54
CA SER A 310 -16.99 3.47 9.33
C SER A 310 -15.84 4.48 9.43
N SER A 311 -15.26 4.78 8.27
CA SER A 311 -14.25 5.83 8.10
C SER A 311 -14.59 6.69 6.88
N THR A 312 -14.45 8.00 7.02
CA THR A 312 -14.66 8.98 5.96
C THR A 312 -13.38 9.71 5.65
N ALA A 313 -13.14 9.96 4.37
CA ALA A 313 -12.01 10.75 3.91
C ALA A 313 -12.46 11.84 2.95
N LEU A 314 -12.10 13.08 3.23
CA LEU A 314 -12.21 14.21 2.32
C LEU A 314 -10.80 14.65 1.92
N SER A 315 -10.51 14.64 0.62
CA SER A 315 -9.20 15.01 0.10
C SER A 315 -9.31 16.00 -1.04
N GLY A 316 -8.34 16.91 -1.11
CA GLY A 316 -8.23 17.92 -2.14
C GLY A 316 -6.79 18.02 -2.61
N SER A 317 -6.59 18.31 -3.89
CA SER A 317 -5.28 18.70 -4.41
C SER A 317 -5.42 19.76 -5.49
N ALA A 318 -4.43 20.62 -5.59
CA ALA A 318 -4.34 21.64 -6.62
C ALA A 318 -2.89 21.80 -7.08
N PHE A 319 -2.70 22.14 -8.34
CA PHE A 319 -1.42 22.62 -8.85
C PHE A 319 -1.64 23.84 -9.74
N TYR A 320 -0.63 24.69 -9.77
CA TYR A 320 -0.52 25.81 -10.69
C TYR A 320 0.89 25.84 -11.24
N ALA A 321 1.02 25.99 -12.55
CA ALA A 321 2.30 26.08 -13.22
C ALA A 321 2.30 27.27 -14.17
N THR A 322 3.39 28.04 -14.18
CA THR A 322 3.51 29.20 -15.06
C THR A 322 4.97 29.41 -15.48
N SER A 323 5.17 30.04 -16.64
CA SER A 323 6.51 30.44 -17.09
C SER A 323 6.89 31.77 -16.46
N LEU A 324 7.97 31.80 -15.68
CA LEU A 324 8.58 33.03 -15.15
C LEU A 324 9.46 33.72 -16.21
N ALA A 325 10.07 32.93 -17.09
CA ALA A 325 10.84 33.36 -18.24
C ALA A 325 10.78 32.27 -19.33
N ASP A 326 11.33 32.52 -20.52
CA ASP A 326 11.26 31.58 -21.66
C ASP A 326 11.87 30.19 -21.35
N LEU A 327 12.83 30.15 -20.42
CA LEU A 327 13.52 28.93 -20.01
C LEU A 327 13.29 28.59 -18.53
N THR A 328 12.38 29.30 -17.85
CA THR A 328 12.16 29.15 -16.40
C THR A 328 10.67 28.99 -16.09
N ARG A 329 10.33 27.93 -15.37
CA ARG A 329 8.97 27.56 -14.98
C ARG A 329 8.86 27.46 -13.47
N LEU A 330 7.77 28.01 -12.93
CA LEU A 330 7.30 27.81 -11.56
C LEU A 330 6.21 26.75 -11.54
N ILE A 331 6.23 25.89 -10.52
CA ILE A 331 5.16 24.93 -10.23
C ILE A 331 4.87 24.99 -8.74
N ALA A 332 3.65 25.38 -8.38
CA ALA A 332 3.13 25.29 -7.03
C ALA A 332 2.16 24.10 -6.92
N ARG A 333 2.23 23.37 -5.82
CA ARG A 333 1.35 22.22 -5.53
C ARG A 333 0.84 22.32 -4.09
N PHE A 334 -0.44 22.01 -3.92
CA PHE A 334 -1.10 21.96 -2.62
C PHE A 334 -1.94 20.69 -2.54
N SER A 335 -1.99 20.04 -1.37
CA SER A 335 -2.91 18.95 -1.09
C SER A 335 -3.34 18.93 0.37
N VAL A 336 -4.58 18.55 0.60
CA VAL A 336 -5.18 18.36 1.92
C VAL A 336 -5.89 17.01 1.96
N ALA A 337 -5.80 16.29 3.07
CA ALA A 337 -6.62 15.12 3.32
C ALA A 337 -7.05 15.09 4.79
N ARG A 338 -8.35 15.07 5.03
CA ARG A 338 -8.95 14.80 6.33
C ARG A 338 -9.45 13.36 6.35
N LEU A 339 -9.06 12.61 7.37
CA LEU A 339 -9.53 11.26 7.64
C LEU A 339 -10.19 11.26 9.01
N ASP A 340 -11.44 10.82 9.07
CA ASP A 340 -12.21 10.66 10.29
C ASP A 340 -12.67 9.20 10.37
N VAL A 341 -12.52 8.59 11.54
CA VAL A 341 -12.86 7.19 11.85
C VAL A 341 -13.73 7.21 13.10
N GLU A 342 -14.79 6.43 13.09
CA GLU A 342 -15.70 6.31 14.21
C GLU A 342 -14.99 5.78 15.45
N SER A 343 -15.38 6.30 16.62
CA SER A 343 -14.96 5.79 17.92
C SER A 343 -15.67 4.47 18.24
N THR A 344 -14.99 3.59 18.96
CA THR A 344 -15.55 2.31 19.39
C THR A 344 -15.70 2.28 20.90
N PHE A 345 -16.88 1.94 21.40
CA PHE A 345 -17.05 1.65 22.82
C PHE A 345 -16.48 0.25 23.11
N VAL A 346 -15.59 0.17 24.09
CA VAL A 346 -14.96 -1.08 24.53
C VAL A 346 -15.55 -1.40 25.90
N ASP A 347 -16.35 -2.46 25.92
CA ASP A 347 -16.91 -3.08 27.11
C ASP A 347 -15.91 -4.11 27.63
N LEU A 348 -15.52 -3.98 28.90
CA LEU A 348 -14.61 -4.89 29.58
C LEU A 348 -15.30 -5.53 30.80
N PRO A 349 -15.02 -6.82 31.10
CA PRO A 349 -15.51 -7.44 32.31
C PRO A 349 -15.12 -6.65 33.58
N LEU A 350 -16.03 -6.56 34.55
CA LEU A 350 -15.75 -5.90 35.83
C LEU A 350 -14.54 -6.56 36.52
N TYR A 351 -13.61 -5.74 37.00
CA TYR A 351 -12.52 -6.24 37.82
C TYR A 351 -13.07 -6.81 39.12
N ARG A 352 -12.69 -8.06 39.44
CA ARG A 352 -13.20 -8.86 40.57
C ARG A 352 -14.70 -9.18 40.47
N ASP A 353 -15.26 -9.28 39.27
CA ASP A 353 -16.61 -9.81 39.11
C ASP A 353 -16.75 -11.17 39.79
N GLY A 354 -17.77 -11.32 40.64
CA GLY A 354 -17.99 -12.52 41.46
C GLY A 354 -16.93 -12.83 42.53
N ARG A 355 -15.98 -11.93 42.85
CA ARG A 355 -14.91 -12.15 43.84
C ARG A 355 -14.98 -11.15 45.02
N PRO A 356 -14.49 -11.49 46.23
CA PRO A 356 -14.47 -10.55 47.36
C PRO A 356 -13.70 -9.28 47.04
N GLY A 357 -14.22 -8.09 47.38
CA GLY A 357 -13.64 -6.78 47.06
C GLY A 357 -14.62 -5.88 46.32
N THR A 358 -14.25 -4.62 46.08
CA THR A 358 -15.10 -3.69 45.30
C THR A 358 -14.91 -3.93 43.81
N PRO A 359 -15.98 -4.31 43.06
CA PRO A 359 -15.91 -4.40 41.61
C PRO A 359 -15.56 -3.04 41.01
N LYS A 360 -14.73 -3.02 39.98
CA LYS A 360 -14.39 -1.79 39.24
C LYS A 360 -14.70 -1.96 37.76
N ASP A 361 -15.39 -0.98 37.21
CA ASP A 361 -15.66 -0.82 35.80
C ASP A 361 -14.45 -0.21 35.09
N PHE A 362 -14.11 -0.77 33.93
CA PHE A 362 -13.00 -0.36 33.08
C PHE A 362 -13.43 -0.06 31.65
N ASP A 363 -14.74 0.05 31.39
CA ASP A 363 -15.29 0.44 30.10
C ASP A 363 -14.72 1.77 29.63
N PHE A 364 -14.46 1.88 28.33
CA PHE A 364 -13.95 3.10 27.74
C PHE A 364 -14.34 3.27 26.28
N THR A 365 -14.48 4.53 25.85
CA THR A 365 -14.56 4.82 24.42
C THR A 365 -13.17 4.96 23.85
N ARG A 366 -12.82 4.07 22.92
CA ARG A 366 -11.60 4.15 22.13
C ARG A 366 -11.82 5.12 20.97
N TYR A 367 -11.23 6.31 21.09
CA TYR A 367 -11.08 7.22 19.97
C TYR A 367 -9.99 6.73 19.00
N SER A 368 -10.17 7.00 17.71
CA SER A 368 -9.23 6.53 16.69
C SER A 368 -8.06 7.49 16.54
N SER A 369 -6.85 7.00 16.83
CA SER A 369 -5.59 7.71 16.54
C SER A 369 -5.29 7.83 15.04
N LEU A 370 -6.16 7.31 14.16
CA LEU A 370 -6.06 7.48 12.72
C LEU A 370 -6.70 8.78 12.25
N ASN A 371 -7.51 9.43 13.09
CA ASN A 371 -8.14 10.72 12.80
C ASN A 371 -7.05 11.77 12.60
N ARG A 372 -7.04 12.39 11.43
CA ARG A 372 -5.97 13.34 11.08
C ARG A 372 -6.30 14.26 9.91
N LEU A 373 -5.64 15.41 9.91
CA LEU A 373 -5.52 16.35 8.81
C LEU A 373 -4.08 16.34 8.27
N ASP A 374 -3.89 15.92 7.01
CA ASP A 374 -2.59 15.96 6.30
C ASP A 374 -2.61 17.09 5.26
N LEU A 375 -1.87 18.15 5.54
CA LEU A 375 -1.67 19.30 4.65
C LEU A 375 -0.28 19.23 4.02
N ARG A 376 -0.19 19.51 2.72
CA ARG A 376 1.09 19.58 2.00
C ARG A 376 1.09 20.75 1.04
N GLY A 377 2.15 21.55 1.08
CA GLY A 377 2.41 22.64 0.15
C GLY A 377 3.82 22.54 -0.39
N SER A 378 4.02 22.78 -1.68
CA SER A 378 5.36 22.86 -2.26
C SER A 378 5.42 23.81 -3.45
N VAL A 379 6.61 24.36 -3.65
CA VAL A 379 6.95 25.21 -4.79
C VAL A 379 8.23 24.67 -5.43
N GLU A 380 8.24 24.61 -6.75
CA GLU A 380 9.37 24.15 -7.56
C GLU A 380 9.65 25.15 -8.68
N VAL A 381 10.90 25.58 -8.79
CA VAL A 381 11.40 26.38 -9.92
C VAL A 381 12.30 25.50 -10.75
N ILE A 382 12.04 25.43 -12.05
CA ILE A 382 12.83 24.67 -13.03
C ILE A 382 13.37 25.66 -14.05
N SER A 383 14.69 25.73 -14.20
CA SER A 383 15.35 26.61 -15.16
C SER A 383 16.29 25.84 -16.08
N ARG A 384 16.10 25.99 -17.39
CA ARG A 384 17.05 25.53 -18.41
C ARG A 384 18.12 26.60 -18.60
N LEU A 385 19.25 26.43 -17.92
CA LEU A 385 20.38 27.36 -17.98
C LEU A 385 21.03 27.40 -19.37
N ASN A 386 21.06 26.26 -20.07
CA ASN A 386 21.45 26.17 -21.48
C ASN A 386 20.87 24.89 -22.13
N LYS A 387 21.19 24.64 -23.41
CA LYS A 387 20.69 23.46 -24.15
C LYS A 387 21.00 22.10 -23.50
N ARG A 388 22.02 22.04 -22.63
CA ARG A 388 22.50 20.82 -21.98
C ARG A 388 22.20 20.77 -20.49
N LEU A 389 22.02 21.92 -19.83
CA LEU A 389 21.94 22.03 -18.37
C LEU A 389 20.55 22.51 -17.94
N THR A 390 19.93 21.75 -17.03
CA THR A 390 18.69 22.12 -16.35
C THR A 390 18.91 22.03 -14.85
N ALA A 391 18.60 23.11 -14.14
CA ALA A 391 18.58 23.15 -12.69
C ALA A 391 17.13 23.22 -12.20
N SER A 392 16.81 22.53 -11.11
CA SER A 392 15.58 22.76 -10.39
C SER A 392 15.82 22.86 -8.89
N PHE A 393 15.03 23.71 -8.25
CA PHE A 393 14.99 23.86 -6.82
C PHE A 393 13.54 23.72 -6.38
N SER A 394 13.29 22.92 -5.35
CA SER A 394 11.98 22.80 -4.73
C SER A 394 12.06 22.86 -3.23
N THR A 395 11.02 23.42 -2.62
CA THR A 395 10.85 23.46 -1.18
C THR A 395 9.38 23.23 -0.85
N GLY A 396 9.11 22.72 0.34
CA GLY A 396 7.74 22.50 0.78
C GLY A 396 7.63 22.17 2.26
N ILE A 397 6.39 22.16 2.70
CA ILE A 397 5.96 21.85 4.07
C ILE A 397 4.89 20.77 4.03
N ARG A 398 4.93 19.88 5.01
CA ARG A 398 3.87 18.94 5.33
C ARG A 398 3.51 19.10 6.79
N LEU A 399 2.22 19.25 7.09
CA LEU A 399 1.69 19.28 8.44
C LEU A 399 0.73 18.11 8.58
N VAL A 400 0.92 17.30 9.62
CA VAL A 400 0.02 16.20 9.97
C VAL A 400 -0.46 16.46 11.38
N ASP A 401 -1.70 16.91 11.49
CA ASP A 401 -2.40 17.14 12.76
C ASP A 401 -3.27 15.92 13.07
N ARG A 402 -3.14 15.36 14.26
CA ARG A 402 -3.75 14.09 14.67
C ARG A 402 -4.70 14.34 15.82
N GLU A 403 -5.90 13.81 15.72
CA GLU A 403 -6.84 13.81 16.83
C GLU A 403 -6.59 12.57 17.71
N TYR A 404 -6.72 12.73 19.02
CA TYR A 404 -6.64 11.63 20.01
C TYR A 404 -5.33 10.84 19.99
N TYR A 405 -4.22 11.50 19.68
CA TYR A 405 -2.90 10.88 19.79
C TYR A 405 -2.52 10.75 21.28
N PRO A 406 -2.10 9.55 21.77
CA PRO A 406 -1.95 9.31 23.19
C PRO A 406 -0.62 9.84 23.79
N ALA A 407 -0.01 10.86 23.20
CA ALA A 407 1.17 11.55 23.74
C ALA A 407 0.94 13.06 23.79
N ASP A 408 1.34 13.67 24.90
CA ASP A 408 1.31 15.11 25.09
C ASP A 408 2.25 15.79 24.06
N ASP A 409 1.82 16.93 23.49
CA ASP A 409 2.56 17.75 22.52
C ASP A 409 3.01 17.05 21.21
N ALA A 410 2.45 15.87 20.88
CA ALA A 410 2.77 15.10 19.67
C ALA A 410 1.58 14.93 18.69
N ASP A 411 0.54 15.72 18.89
CA ASP A 411 -0.64 15.82 18.02
C ASP A 411 -0.26 16.28 16.60
N ALA A 412 0.63 17.26 16.47
CA ALA A 412 1.05 17.81 15.19
C ALA A 412 2.51 17.48 14.83
N THR A 413 2.73 16.88 13.66
CA THR A 413 4.06 16.75 13.04
C THR A 413 4.19 17.75 11.88
N THR A 414 5.27 18.53 11.89
CA THR A 414 5.62 19.41 10.76
C THR A 414 6.92 18.96 10.11
N THR A 415 6.89 18.71 8.81
CA THR A 415 8.05 18.34 8.01
C THR A 415 8.33 19.40 6.95
N PHE A 416 9.50 20.02 7.01
CA PHE A 416 10.04 20.85 5.95
C PHE A 416 10.95 20.02 5.02
N PHE A 417 10.96 20.35 3.73
CA PHE A 417 11.99 19.84 2.84
C PHE A 417 12.51 20.91 1.89
N GLY A 418 13.79 20.76 1.52
CA GLY A 418 14.45 21.49 0.46
C GLY A 418 15.15 20.51 -0.48
N GLN A 419 15.06 20.72 -1.78
CA GLN A 419 15.64 19.84 -2.78
C GLN A 419 16.24 20.65 -3.93
N ALA A 420 17.49 20.34 -4.27
CA ALA A 420 18.16 20.86 -5.45
C ALA A 420 18.46 19.71 -6.41
N LYS A 421 18.25 19.92 -7.70
CA LYS A 421 18.57 18.97 -8.75
C LYS A 421 19.23 19.65 -9.92
N VAL A 422 20.33 19.08 -10.40
CA VAL A 422 20.99 19.50 -11.63
C VAL A 422 20.99 18.31 -12.58
N ARG A 423 20.58 18.55 -13.83
CA ARG A 423 20.63 17.59 -14.92
C ARG A 423 21.46 18.14 -16.06
N TYR A 424 22.45 17.37 -16.48
CA TYR A 424 23.25 17.65 -17.67
C TYR A 424 23.02 16.58 -18.73
N ARG A 425 22.78 16.99 -19.98
CA ARG A 425 22.56 16.10 -21.12
C ARG A 425 23.35 16.59 -22.34
N LYS A 426 24.29 15.78 -22.82
CA LYS A 426 25.04 16.00 -24.06
C LYS A 426 24.49 15.07 -25.15
N GLY A 427 23.41 15.51 -25.80
CA GLY A 427 22.73 14.76 -26.86
C GLY A 427 22.10 13.45 -26.34
N MET A 428 22.23 12.38 -27.11
CA MET A 428 21.81 11.03 -26.69
C MET A 428 22.94 10.22 -26.05
N ARG A 429 24.18 10.72 -26.08
CA ARG A 429 25.36 9.96 -25.65
C ARG A 429 25.62 10.01 -24.15
N TYR A 430 25.22 11.09 -23.49
CA TYR A 430 25.51 11.26 -22.07
C TYR A 430 24.40 12.05 -21.38
N SER A 431 23.92 11.53 -20.26
CA SER A 431 22.98 12.21 -19.36
C SER A 431 23.37 11.91 -17.93
N THR A 432 23.59 12.94 -17.13
CA THR A 432 23.80 12.80 -15.68
C THR A 432 22.80 13.66 -14.92
N SER A 433 22.39 13.23 -13.74
CA SER A 433 21.67 14.05 -12.81
C SER A 433 22.11 13.82 -11.38
N VAL A 434 22.27 14.92 -10.66
CA VAL A 434 22.60 14.95 -9.23
C VAL A 434 21.42 15.62 -8.54
N LYS A 435 20.87 14.96 -7.53
CA LYS A 435 19.78 15.47 -6.70
C LYS A 435 20.18 15.35 -5.24
N TYR A 436 20.06 16.46 -4.52
CA TYR A 436 20.24 16.51 -3.08
C TYR A 436 18.93 16.97 -2.44
N ARG A 437 18.51 16.28 -1.37
CA ARG A 437 17.30 16.59 -0.62
C ARG A 437 17.62 16.59 0.87
N PHE A 438 17.22 17.66 1.53
CA PHE A 438 17.21 17.80 2.97
C PHE A 438 15.78 17.76 3.48
N GLU A 439 15.53 17.02 4.55
CA GLU A 439 14.26 16.98 5.26
C GLU A 439 14.52 17.28 6.74
N SER A 440 13.65 18.08 7.35
CA SER A 440 13.63 18.29 8.79
C SER A 440 12.21 18.14 9.30
N SER A 441 12.03 17.33 10.34
CA SER A 441 10.74 17.10 10.97
C SER A 441 10.80 17.50 12.44
N SER A 442 9.86 18.36 12.86
CA SER A 442 9.58 18.64 14.26
C SER A 442 8.45 17.73 14.75
N ASN A 443 8.52 17.32 16.01
CA ASN A 443 7.57 16.42 16.67
C ASN A 443 7.27 15.19 15.80
N PRO A 444 8.31 14.37 15.47
CA PRO A 444 8.09 13.14 14.74
C PRO A 444 7.17 12.21 15.54
N PHE A 445 6.63 11.19 14.89
CA PHE A 445 5.81 10.19 15.57
C PHE A 445 6.62 9.51 16.70
N THR A 446 6.15 9.59 17.93
CA THR A 446 6.83 9.01 19.11
C THR A 446 6.00 7.88 19.72
N SER A 447 6.63 6.99 20.48
CA SER A 447 5.87 6.14 21.39
C SER A 447 5.18 7.03 22.41
N ALA A 448 3.85 6.94 22.49
CA ALA A 448 3.02 7.79 23.35
C ALA A 448 3.43 7.84 24.82
N ARG A 449 4.05 6.76 25.30
CA ARG A 449 4.52 6.65 26.68
C ARG A 449 6.04 6.44 26.76
N GLY A 450 6.76 6.42 25.65
CA GLY A 450 8.20 6.12 25.64
C GLY A 450 8.59 4.65 25.89
N LEU A 451 9.87 4.39 26.19
CA LEU A 451 10.40 3.07 26.61
C LEU A 451 10.92 3.06 28.05
N PHE A 452 11.15 1.85 28.56
CA PHE A 452 11.95 1.55 29.74
C PHE A 452 13.42 1.36 29.33
N GLU A 453 14.33 2.23 29.78
CA GLU A 453 15.78 1.97 29.68
C GLU A 453 16.44 1.69 31.05
N ALA A 454 15.73 1.93 32.16
CA ALA A 454 16.20 1.69 33.53
C ALA A 454 15.02 1.43 34.49
N ARG A 455 15.33 1.08 35.75
CA ARG A 455 14.33 1.11 36.85
C ARG A 455 13.73 2.53 36.88
N GLY A 456 12.45 2.64 36.53
CA GLY A 456 11.80 3.94 36.31
C GLY A 456 11.97 4.93 37.46
N ARG A 457 11.89 6.22 37.15
CA ARG A 457 12.25 7.33 38.06
C ARG A 457 11.19 7.64 39.12
N SER A 458 10.01 7.04 39.04
CA SER A 458 8.83 7.39 39.85
C SER A 458 8.57 6.35 40.93
N ILE A 459 8.26 6.79 42.15
CA ILE A 459 7.70 5.92 43.19
C ILE A 459 6.22 5.74 42.82
N LEU A 460 5.82 4.51 42.49
CA LEU A 460 4.43 4.18 42.24
C LEU A 460 3.73 3.92 43.57
N ASN A 461 2.68 4.70 43.85
CA ASN A 461 1.81 4.46 45.00
C ASN A 461 0.69 3.48 44.62
N PRO A 462 0.26 2.59 45.51
CA PRO A 462 -0.93 1.78 45.28
C PRO A 462 -2.16 2.63 44.98
N VAL A 463 -3.09 2.12 44.17
CA VAL A 463 -4.38 2.79 43.95
C VAL A 463 -5.18 2.79 45.24
N ASP A 464 -5.88 3.89 45.53
CA ASP A 464 -6.72 4.05 46.71
C ASP A 464 -7.63 2.83 46.94
N GLY A 465 -7.60 2.32 48.19
CA GLY A 465 -8.33 1.13 48.60
C GLY A 465 -7.67 -0.20 48.22
N THR A 466 -6.43 -0.18 47.72
CA THR A 466 -5.66 -1.37 47.34
C THR A 466 -4.22 -1.28 47.86
N ALA A 467 -3.59 -2.42 48.14
CA ALA A 467 -2.17 -2.48 48.49
C ALA A 467 -1.27 -2.65 47.25
N PHE A 468 -1.84 -2.61 46.05
CA PHE A 468 -1.18 -3.01 44.82
C PHE A 468 -0.92 -1.84 43.88
N VAL A 469 0.22 -1.90 43.21
CA VAL A 469 0.53 -1.08 42.05
C VAL A 469 0.09 -1.83 40.79
N TYR A 470 -0.77 -1.21 39.98
CA TYR A 470 -1.30 -1.81 38.76
C TYR A 470 -0.35 -1.62 37.57
N TYR A 471 -0.49 -2.50 36.57
CA TYR A 471 0.35 -2.45 35.36
C TYR A 471 0.24 -1.10 34.63
N TRP A 472 -0.96 -0.52 34.55
CA TRP A 472 -1.15 0.79 33.94
C TRP A 472 -0.40 1.90 34.69
N GLN A 473 -0.16 1.78 36.01
CA GLN A 473 0.69 2.70 36.77
C GLN A 473 2.17 2.49 36.45
N ARG A 474 2.58 1.27 36.09
CA ARG A 474 3.95 1.02 35.60
C ARG A 474 4.19 1.68 34.26
N GLU A 475 3.17 1.94 33.46
CA GLU A 475 3.34 2.71 32.23
C GLU A 475 3.84 4.14 32.50
N ASP A 476 3.55 4.71 33.68
CA ASP A 476 4.05 6.03 34.13
C ASP A 476 5.55 6.03 34.46
N LEU A 477 6.18 4.85 34.47
CA LEU A 477 7.63 4.72 34.65
C LEU A 477 8.43 4.86 33.36
N ARG A 478 7.76 4.87 32.20
CA ARG A 478 8.42 5.07 30.91
C ARG A 478 8.71 6.56 30.74
N TYR A 479 9.92 6.92 30.29
CA TYR A 479 10.42 8.30 30.44
C TYR A 479 11.15 8.87 29.22
N GLN A 480 11.17 8.18 28.09
CA GLN A 480 11.94 8.60 26.92
C GLN A 480 11.13 8.56 25.65
N ASP A 481 10.99 9.71 25.00
CA ASP A 481 10.40 9.83 23.68
C ASP A 481 11.25 9.08 22.67
N ILE A 482 10.64 8.08 22.02
CA ILE A 482 11.33 7.26 21.05
C ILE A 482 10.57 7.29 19.75
N THR A 483 11.30 7.64 18.70
CA THR A 483 10.81 7.73 17.34
C THR A 483 11.69 6.88 16.43
N THR A 484 11.07 6.19 15.49
CA THR A 484 11.76 5.52 14.37
C THR A 484 11.95 6.46 13.18
N VAL A 485 11.46 7.69 13.28
CA VAL A 485 11.50 8.68 12.20
C VAL A 485 12.65 9.65 12.48
N PRO A 486 13.60 9.80 11.54
CA PRO A 486 14.69 10.75 11.73
C PRO A 486 14.14 12.19 11.74
N THR A 487 14.63 13.00 12.68
CA THR A 487 14.32 14.44 12.74
C THR A 487 14.99 15.22 11.61
N GLN A 488 16.09 14.69 11.06
CA GLN A 488 16.80 15.23 9.91
C GLN A 488 17.24 14.11 8.97
N ALA A 489 17.11 14.33 7.66
CA ALA A 489 17.59 13.38 6.65
C ALA A 489 18.26 14.09 5.48
N HIS A 490 19.37 13.52 5.00
CA HIS A 490 20.15 14.01 3.87
C HIS A 490 20.21 12.95 2.78
N ILE A 491 19.52 13.18 1.66
CA ILE A 491 19.43 12.19 0.58
C ILE A 491 20.18 12.70 -0.63
N LEU A 492 21.21 11.95 -1.05
CA LEU A 492 21.98 12.21 -2.27
C LEU A 492 21.65 11.12 -3.30
N ASP A 493 21.28 11.53 -4.50
CA ASP A 493 20.90 10.65 -5.60
C ASP A 493 21.62 11.08 -6.87
N VAL A 494 22.50 10.22 -7.38
CA VAL A 494 23.31 10.46 -8.57
C VAL A 494 23.00 9.39 -9.59
N THR A 495 22.62 9.80 -10.80
CA THR A 495 22.37 8.89 -11.91
C THR A 495 23.12 9.36 -13.13
N SER A 496 23.83 8.45 -13.78
CA SER A 496 24.61 8.72 -14.99
C SER A 496 24.34 7.64 -16.02
N SER A 497 24.03 8.07 -17.24
CA SER A 497 23.81 7.20 -18.39
C SER A 497 24.77 7.59 -19.50
N TRP A 498 25.50 6.61 -20.01
CA TRP A 498 26.47 6.75 -21.08
C TRP A 498 26.16 5.77 -22.21
N ARG A 499 25.92 6.34 -23.39
CA ARG A 499 25.60 5.64 -24.62
C ARG A 499 26.67 5.99 -25.66
N PRO A 500 27.82 5.31 -25.68
CA PRO A 500 28.89 5.62 -26.64
C PRO A 500 28.45 5.44 -28.09
N ASN A 501 27.55 4.49 -28.35
CA ASN A 501 26.94 4.22 -29.64
C ASN A 501 25.47 3.74 -29.49
N ASN A 502 24.77 3.50 -30.60
CA ASN A 502 23.36 3.11 -30.54
C ASN A 502 23.10 1.69 -30.01
N LYS A 503 24.14 0.88 -29.80
CA LYS A 503 24.04 -0.53 -29.37
C LYS A 503 24.38 -0.75 -27.90
N VAL A 504 25.19 0.14 -27.31
CA VAL A 504 25.68 0.00 -25.94
C VAL A 504 25.13 1.11 -25.06
N ASN A 505 24.54 0.75 -23.93
CA ASN A 505 24.07 1.69 -22.91
C ASN A 505 24.55 1.23 -21.53
N LEU A 506 25.29 2.10 -20.84
CA LEU A 506 25.70 1.91 -19.45
C LEU A 506 24.93 2.87 -18.56
N ASN A 507 24.33 2.35 -17.49
CA ASN A 507 23.62 3.16 -16.50
C ASN A 507 24.23 2.87 -15.12
N VAL A 508 24.61 3.94 -14.41
CA VAL A 508 25.14 3.89 -13.06
C VAL A 508 24.24 4.77 -12.18
N GLY A 509 23.85 4.24 -11.03
CA GLY A 509 23.08 4.93 -10.01
C GLY A 509 23.74 4.79 -8.66
N PHE A 510 23.78 5.87 -7.90
CA PHE A 510 24.23 5.89 -6.52
C PHE A 510 23.19 6.64 -5.69
N LYS A 511 22.79 6.04 -4.57
CA LYS A 511 21.84 6.64 -3.64
C LYS A 511 22.37 6.47 -2.21
N ALA A 512 22.53 7.58 -1.51
CA ALA A 512 22.83 7.64 -0.09
C ALA A 512 21.66 8.31 0.65
N LYS A 513 21.36 7.84 1.86
CA LYS A 513 20.34 8.39 2.76
C LYS A 513 20.94 8.58 4.13
#